data_AF-I4WWV2-F1
#
_entry.id   AF-I4WWV2-F1
#
_cell.length_a   1.000
_cell.length_b   1.000
_cell.length_c   1.000
_cell.angle_alpha   90.00
_cell.angle_beta   90.00
_cell.angle_gamma   90.00
#
_symmetry.space_group_name_H-M   'P 1'
#
loop_
_entity.id
_entity.type
_entity.pdbx_description
1 polymer ?
#
loop_
_entity_poly.entity_id
_entity_poly.type
_entity_poly.pdbx_seq_one_letter_code
_entity_poly.pdbx_strand_id
1 'polypeptide(L)'
;MRRVTLLACGGTIAGHADAVGHFRPTGHAAELLAGVRLPVGIEVTTTDALTVPSRAMSLANVLQLVERVEALAAGAQPPDGVVISQGTDTLEETA
;
A
#
# COMPACT_ATOMS: atom_id res chain seq x y z
N MET A 1 -13.97 2.90 -16.85
CA MET A 1 -12.91 3.43 -15.94
C MET A 1 -11.97 2.28 -15.61
N ARG A 2 -10.67 2.53 -15.47
CA ARG A 2 -9.70 1.54 -14.99
C ARG A 2 -9.65 1.61 -13.47
N ARG A 3 -9.67 0.46 -12.80
CA ARG A 3 -9.71 0.34 -11.35
C ARG A 3 -8.38 -0.18 -10.85
N VAL A 4 -7.78 0.54 -9.92
CA VAL A 4 -6.53 0.14 -9.28
C VAL A 4 -6.77 0.00 -7.78
N THR A 5 -6.23 -1.05 -7.16
CA THR A 5 -6.24 -1.18 -5.71
C THR A 5 -4.86 -0.80 -5.16
N LEU A 6 -4.79 0.17 -4.25
CA LEU A 6 -3.61 0.51 -3.48
C LEU A 6 -3.60 -0.26 -2.15
N LEU A 7 -2.64 -1.16 -1.98
CA LEU A 7 -2.38 -1.88 -0.74
C LEU A 7 -1.22 -1.20 0.01
N ALA A 8 -1.49 -0.59 1.15
CA ALA A 8 -0.44 0.01 1.97
C ALA A 8 0.13 -0.99 2.98
N CYS A 9 1.46 -1.03 3.05
CA CYS A 9 2.23 -1.80 4.03
C CYS A 9 2.94 -0.91 5.07
N GLY A 10 2.80 0.41 4.95
CA GLY A 10 3.53 1.41 5.72
C GLY A 10 4.86 1.80 5.07
N GLY A 11 5.87 2.04 5.91
CA GLY A 11 7.19 2.50 5.48
C GLY A 11 7.27 4.02 5.30
N THR A 12 8.45 4.50 4.90
CA THR A 12 8.74 5.93 4.78
C THR A 12 7.81 6.66 3.81
N ILE A 13 7.34 5.99 2.75
CA ILE A 13 6.38 6.59 1.82
C ILE A 13 5.09 7.02 2.53
N ALA A 14 4.65 6.23 3.51
CA ALA A 14 3.47 6.46 4.32
C ALA A 14 3.75 7.38 5.52
N GLY A 15 4.92 8.01 5.61
CA GLY A 15 5.26 8.82 6.78
C GLY A 15 4.88 10.30 6.65
N HIS A 16 4.54 10.89 7.80
CA HIS A 16 4.32 12.32 7.94
C HIS A 16 5.10 12.85 9.15
N ALA A 17 5.37 14.15 9.15
CA ALA A 17 5.87 14.83 10.34
C ALA A 17 4.72 15.00 11.34
N ASP A 18 4.95 14.68 12.61
CA ASP A 18 4.02 15.01 13.68
C ASP A 18 4.04 16.51 14.04
N ALA A 19 3.22 16.92 15.00
CA ALA A 19 3.07 18.33 15.39
C ALA A 19 4.37 18.99 15.88
N VAL A 20 5.39 18.20 16.27
CA VAL A 20 6.71 18.70 16.69
C VAL A 20 7.80 18.48 15.65
N GLY A 21 7.44 17.99 14.45
CA GLY A 21 8.35 17.83 13.32
C GLY A 21 9.03 16.47 13.25
N HIS A 22 8.70 15.51 14.11
CA HIS A 22 9.28 14.17 14.04
C HIS A 22 8.59 13.33 12.97
N PHE A 23 9.41 12.68 12.13
CA PHE A 23 8.90 11.79 11.09
C PHE A 23 8.32 10.50 11.69
N ARG A 24 7.07 10.18 11.36
CA ARG A 24 6.38 8.95 11.78
C ARG A 24 5.86 8.18 10.57
N PRO A 25 6.29 6.93 10.35
CA PRO A 25 5.83 6.10 9.23
C PRO A 25 4.47 5.42 9.55
N THR A 26 3.45 6.22 9.89
CA THR A 26 2.15 5.75 10.39
C THR A 26 0.96 6.18 9.53
N GLY A 27 1.19 6.75 8.35
CA GLY A 27 0.13 7.21 7.47
C GLY A 27 -0.60 6.06 6.78
N HIS A 28 -1.85 6.34 6.41
CA HIS A 28 -2.78 5.38 5.82
C HIS A 28 -2.82 5.48 4.29
N ALA A 29 -3.24 4.41 3.62
CA ALA A 29 -3.40 4.36 2.16
C ALA A 29 -4.28 5.52 1.62
N ALA A 30 -5.34 5.89 2.34
CA ALA A 30 -6.22 6.98 1.97
C ALA A 30 -5.52 8.36 2.05
N GLU A 31 -4.64 8.55 3.03
CA GLU A 31 -3.87 9.79 3.20
C GLU A 31 -2.83 9.93 2.09
N LEU A 32 -2.17 8.82 1.74
CA LEU A 32 -1.28 8.75 0.57
C LEU A 32 -2.02 9.14 -0.71
N LEU A 33 -3.20 8.57 -0.93
CA LEU A 33 -4.00 8.84 -2.13
C LEU A 33 -4.47 10.30 -2.19
N ALA A 34 -4.83 10.90 -1.06
CA ALA A 34 -5.27 12.29 -0.99
C ALA A 34 -4.20 13.29 -1.47
N GLY A 35 -2.92 12.92 -1.39
CA GLY A 35 -1.80 13.72 -1.89
C GLY A 35 -1.58 13.63 -3.41
N VAL A 36 -2.33 12.80 -4.13
CA VAL A 36 -2.09 12.49 -5.54
C VAL A 36 -3.26 12.98 -6.41
N ARG A 37 -2.95 13.69 -7.50
CA ARG A 37 -3.95 13.96 -8.55
C ARG A 37 -4.05 12.78 -9.48
N LEU A 38 -5.22 12.13 -9.50
CA LEU A 38 -5.47 11.00 -10.37
C LEU A 38 -5.74 11.44 -11.83
N PRO A 39 -5.20 10.72 -12.83
CA PRO A 39 -5.57 10.91 -14.22
C PRO A 39 -7.06 10.62 -14.48
N VAL A 40 -7.60 11.22 -15.54
CA VAL A 40 -8.98 10.95 -15.98
C VAL A 40 -9.14 9.47 -16.32
N GLY A 41 -10.23 8.88 -15.83
CA GLY A 41 -10.61 7.51 -16.13
C GLY A 41 -9.92 6.44 -15.27
N ILE A 42 -9.17 6.84 -14.24
CA ILE A 42 -8.63 5.96 -13.20
C ILE A 42 -9.41 6.16 -11.90
N GLU A 43 -9.83 5.06 -11.31
CA GLU A 43 -10.41 4.98 -9.97
C GLU A 43 -9.46 4.16 -9.09
N VAL A 44 -9.18 4.65 -7.88
CA VAL A 44 -8.30 3.97 -6.92
C VAL A 44 -9.07 3.64 -5.65
N THR A 45 -9.07 2.37 -5.26
CA THR A 45 -9.52 1.93 -3.94
C THR A 45 -8.30 1.71 -3.04
N THR A 46 -8.46 1.94 -1.74
CA THR A 46 -7.35 1.90 -0.78
C THR A 46 -7.61 0.87 0.31
N THR A 47 -6.59 0.10 0.65
CA THR A 47 -6.61 -0.84 1.77
C THR A 47 -5.30 -0.75 2.55
N ASP A 48 -5.38 -0.57 3.86
CA ASP A 48 -4.23 -0.76 4.75
C ASP A 48 -4.05 -2.25 5.00
N ALA A 49 -3.11 -2.86 4.27
CA ALA A 49 -2.84 -4.29 4.34
C ALA A 49 -1.97 -4.62 5.57
N LEU A 50 -0.90 -3.85 5.75
CA LEU A 50 0.03 -4.01 6.86
C LEU A 50 0.46 -2.64 7.37
N THR A 51 0.95 -2.59 8.60
CA THR A 51 1.57 -1.39 9.17
C THR A 51 2.83 -1.81 9.90
N VAL A 52 3.82 -2.25 9.13
CA VAL A 52 5.10 -2.75 9.65
C VAL A 52 6.25 -1.99 9.01
N PRO A 53 7.31 -1.64 9.76
CA PRO A 53 8.56 -1.19 9.15
C PRO A 53 9.07 -2.26 8.18
N SER A 54 9.61 -1.85 7.02
CA SER A 54 10.13 -2.76 5.99
C SER A 54 11.16 -3.74 6.55
N ARG A 55 12.12 -3.27 7.34
CA ARG A 55 13.08 -4.10 8.09
C ARG A 55 12.48 -5.14 9.05
N ALA A 56 11.17 -5.07 9.35
CA ALA A 56 10.42 -6.01 10.18
C ALA A 56 9.41 -6.83 9.35
N MET A 57 9.44 -6.73 8.02
CA MET A 57 8.64 -7.55 7.14
C MET A 57 9.07 -9.02 7.26
N SER A 58 8.14 -9.89 7.65
CA SER A 58 8.38 -11.33 7.72
C SER A 58 7.86 -12.03 6.45
N LEU A 59 8.31 -13.25 6.18
CA LEU A 59 7.73 -14.08 5.11
C LEU A 59 6.23 -14.32 5.30
N ALA A 60 5.75 -14.41 6.55
CA ALA A 60 4.31 -14.53 6.82
C ALA A 60 3.55 -13.26 6.39
N ASN A 61 4.14 -12.08 6.56
CA ASN A 61 3.54 -10.83 6.08
C ASN A 61 3.49 -10.80 4.54
N VAL A 62 4.56 -11.27 3.88
CA VAL A 62 4.59 -11.36 2.41
C VAL A 62 3.53 -12.33 1.90
N LEU A 63 3.38 -13.51 2.53
CA LEU A 63 2.32 -14.46 2.21
C LEU A 63 0.92 -13.83 2.37
N GLN A 64 0.68 -13.05 3.42
CA GLN A 64 -0.58 -12.31 3.57
C GLN A 64 -0.82 -11.30 2.44
N LEU A 65 0.23 -10.69 1.88
CA LEU A 65 0.09 -9.81 0.72
C LEU A 65 -0.27 -10.61 -0.54
N VAL A 66 0.40 -11.75 -0.77
CA VAL A 66 0.08 -12.67 -1.87
C VAL A 66 -1.38 -13.11 -1.80
N GLU A 67 -1.83 -13.63 -0.65
CA GLU A 67 -3.21 -14.07 -0.43
C GLU A 67 -4.23 -12.96 -0.72
N ARG A 68 -3.92 -11.71 -0.33
CA ARG A 68 -4.79 -10.55 -0.63
C ARG A 68 -4.85 -10.22 -2.10
N VAL A 69 -3.71 -10.24 -2.80
CA VAL A 69 -3.66 -9.99 -4.25
C VAL A 69 -4.42 -11.08 -4.99
N GLU A 70 -4.25 -12.34 -4.62
CA GLU A 70 -4.99 -13.47 -5.19
C GLU A 70 -6.49 -13.35 -4.94
N ALA A 71 -6.90 -12.98 -3.71
CA ALA A 71 -8.31 -12.77 -3.38
C ALA A 71 -8.94 -11.62 -4.20
N LEU A 72 -8.21 -10.53 -4.43
CA LEU A 72 -8.64 -9.45 -5.31
C LEU A 72 -8.81 -9.92 -6.77
N ALA A 73 -7.86 -10.71 -7.25
CA ALA A 73 -7.89 -11.26 -8.61
C ALA A 73 -9.03 -12.27 -8.82
N ALA A 74 -9.37 -13.04 -7.79
CA ALA A 74 -10.46 -14.04 -7.83
C ALA A 74 -11.86 -13.43 -7.58
N GLY A 75 -11.95 -12.16 -7.21
CA GLY A 75 -13.22 -11.50 -6.92
C GLY A 75 -14.14 -11.36 -8.13
N ALA A 76 -15.44 -11.14 -7.90
CA ALA A 76 -16.43 -10.99 -8.97
C ALA A 76 -16.14 -9.82 -9.94
N GLN A 77 -15.36 -8.84 -9.48
CA GLN A 77 -14.94 -7.69 -10.24
C GLN A 77 -13.47 -7.35 -9.91
N PRO A 78 -12.48 -8.07 -10.45
CA PRO A 78 -11.08 -7.84 -10.12
C PRO A 78 -10.61 -6.45 -10.59
N PRO A 79 -9.69 -5.79 -9.89
CA PRO A 79 -9.10 -4.53 -10.36
C PRO A 79 -8.26 -4.78 -11.62
N ASP A 80 -8.08 -3.74 -12.43
CA ASP A 80 -7.20 -3.76 -13.59
C ASP A 80 -5.71 -3.73 -13.19
N GLY A 81 -5.42 -3.37 -11.94
CA GLY A 81 -4.07 -3.39 -11.38
C GLY A 81 -4.04 -3.28 -9.86
N VAL A 82 -2.94 -3.75 -9.27
CA VAL A 82 -2.66 -3.60 -7.84
C VAL A 82 -1.33 -2.85 -7.69
N VAL A 83 -1.32 -1.87 -6.80
CA VAL A 83 -0.12 -1.15 -6.38
C VAL A 83 0.09 -1.45 -4.91
N ILE A 84 1.32 -1.82 -4.53
CA ILE A 84 1.70 -2.03 -3.13
C ILE A 84 2.66 -0.92 -2.74
N SER A 85 2.31 -0.12 -1.72
CA SER A 85 3.23 0.87 -1.15
C SER A 85 3.91 0.28 0.09
N GLN A 86 5.24 0.28 0.11
CA GLN A 86 6.03 -0.40 1.14
C GLN A 86 7.35 0.35 1.39
N GLY A 87 7.99 0.11 2.54
CA GLY A 87 9.25 0.76 2.92
C GLY A 87 10.48 0.18 2.22
N THR A 88 11.49 1.00 1.95
CA THR A 88 12.55 0.61 1.01
C THR A 88 13.49 -0.50 1.48
N ASP A 89 13.62 -0.76 2.80
CA ASP A 89 14.66 -1.67 3.32
C ASP A 89 14.57 -3.10 2.79
N THR A 90 13.34 -3.57 2.51
CA THR A 90 13.08 -4.95 2.08
C THR A 90 12.16 -5.03 0.86
N LEU A 91 12.16 -3.97 0.04
CA LEU A 91 11.27 -3.88 -1.10
C LEU A 91 11.62 -4.94 -2.15
N GLU A 92 12.92 -5.14 -2.39
CA GLU A 92 13.44 -6.09 -3.39
C GLU A 92 13.18 -7.55 -3.05
N GLU A 93 13.09 -7.92 -1.77
CA GLU A 93 12.72 -9.29 -1.36
C GLU A 93 11.22 -9.52 -1.39
N THR A 94 10.41 -8.45 -1.37
CA THR A 94 8.94 -8.53 -1.44
C THR A 94 8.44 -8.57 -2.89
N ALA A 95 9.17 -7.96 -3.83
CA ALA A 95 8.81 -7.80 -5.24
C ALA A 95 8.96 -9.09 -6.07
#